data_AF-A0A6L8T1L0-F1
#
_entry.id   AF-A0A6L8T1L0-F1
#
_cell.length_a   1.000
_cell.length_b   1.000
_cell.length_c   1.000
_cell.angle_alpha   90.00
_cell.angle_beta   90.00
_cell.angle_gamma   90.00
#
_symmetry.space_group_name_H-M   'P 1'
#
loop_
_entity.id
_entity.type
_entity.pdbx_description
1 polymer ?
#
loop_
_entity_poly.entity_id
_entity_poly.type
_entity_poly.pdbx_seq_one_letter_code
_entity_poly.pdbx_strand_id
1 'polypeptide(L)'
;MIAIALVVLVLLGGLMLESNDLKERLTGYDAKAATLQQQIEDEQTRTEEIDKLKKYMETDEYAEEVAREKLGLVKDNETVFKKQQ
;
A
#
# COMPACT_ATOMS: atom_id res chain seq x y z
N MET A 1 -51.64 -31.21 9.57
CA MET A 1 -51.13 -30.69 8.29
C MET A 1 -50.89 -29.18 8.38
N ILE A 2 -51.91 -28.34 8.60
CA ILE A 2 -51.78 -26.86 8.64
C ILE A 2 -50.84 -26.36 9.76
N ALA A 3 -50.94 -26.91 10.97
CA ALA A 3 -50.08 -26.51 12.09
C ALA A 3 -48.58 -26.79 11.83
N ILE A 4 -48.28 -27.92 11.17
CA ILE A 4 -46.90 -28.28 10.79
C ILE A 4 -46.40 -27.31 9.70
N ALA A 5 -47.23 -26.99 8.72
CA ALA A 5 -46.87 -26.03 7.67
C ALA A 5 -46.57 -24.63 8.23
N LEU A 6 -47.31 -24.18 9.24
CA LEU A 6 -47.05 -22.89 9.92
C LEU A 6 -45.72 -22.90 10.68
N VAL A 7 -45.41 -23.97 11.41
CA VAL A 7 -44.12 -24.10 12.12
C VAL A 7 -42.95 -24.10 11.14
N VAL A 8 -43.08 -24.80 10.01
CA VAL A 8 -42.05 -24.81 8.96
C VAL A 8 -41.88 -23.42 8.33
N LEU A 9 -42.97 -22.68 8.10
CA LEU A 9 -42.91 -21.30 7.59
C LEU A 9 -42.18 -20.34 8.54
N VAL A 10 -42.43 -20.45 9.85
CA VAL A 10 -41.75 -19.62 10.86
C VAL A 10 -40.26 -19.95 10.92
N LEU A 11 -39.89 -21.24 10.86
CA LEU A 11 -38.50 -21.65 10.82
C LEU A 11 -37.78 -21.17 9.55
N LEU A 12 -38.40 -21.31 8.38
CA LEU A 12 -37.84 -20.84 7.11
C LEU A 12 -37.72 -19.31 7.07
N GLY A 13 -38.72 -18.59 7.60
CA GLY A 13 -38.66 -17.13 7.72
C GLY A 13 -37.54 -16.66 8.64
N GLY A 14 -37.36 -17.31 9.80
CA GLY A 14 -36.25 -17.02 10.71
C GLY A 14 -34.87 -17.23 10.09
N LEU A 15 -34.69 -18.36 9.39
CA LEU A 15 -33.43 -18.67 8.69
C LEU A 15 -33.10 -17.66 7.57
N MET A 16 -34.12 -17.12 6.89
CA MET A 16 -33.93 -16.09 5.87
C MET A 16 -33.42 -14.76 6.44
N LEU A 17 -33.89 -14.37 7.63
CA LEU A 17 -33.44 -13.16 8.31
C LEU A 17 -31.99 -13.29 8.79
N GLU A 18 -31.61 -14.43 9.39
CA GLU A 18 -30.22 -14.71 9.78
C GLU A 18 -29.29 -14.78 8.57
N SER A 19 -29.75 -15.33 7.45
CA SER A 19 -28.95 -15.41 6.21
C SER A 19 -28.62 -14.05 5.62
N ASN A 20 -29.48 -13.05 5.81
CA ASN A 20 -29.22 -11.68 5.36
C ASN A 20 -28.19 -10.96 6.25
N ASP A 21 -28.28 -11.10 7.58
CA ASP A 21 -27.28 -10.56 8.52
C ASP A 21 -25.89 -11.15 8.26
N LEU A 22 -25.84 -12.46 7.99
CA LEU A 22 -24.57 -13.15 7.73
C LEU A 22 -23.89 -12.67 6.44
N LYS A 23 -24.67 -12.33 5.40
CA LYS A 23 -24.14 -11.73 4.15
C LYS A 23 -23.61 -10.33 4.37
N GLU A 24 -24.29 -9.51 5.18
CA GLU A 24 -23.87 -8.14 5.47
C GLU A 24 -22.53 -8.14 6.22
N ARG A 25 -22.37 -9.03 7.20
CA ARG A 25 -21.10 -9.20 7.92
C ARG A 25 -19.97 -9.64 6.99
N LEU A 26 -20.25 -10.54 6.04
CA LEU A 26 -19.26 -11.03 5.07
C LEU A 26 -18.72 -9.90 4.18
N THR A 27 -19.60 -9.02 3.68
CA THR A 27 -19.18 -7.87 2.87
C THR A 27 -18.29 -6.88 3.63
N GLY A 28 -18.53 -6.71 4.94
CA GLY A 28 -17.67 -5.88 5.79
C GLY A 28 -16.27 -6.47 6.02
N TYR A 29 -16.15 -7.79 6.08
CA TYR A 29 -14.85 -8.46 6.21
C TYR A 29 -14.07 -8.44 4.90
N ASP A 30 -14.71 -8.63 3.75
CA ASP A 30 -14.05 -8.52 2.44
C ASP A 30 -13.50 -7.11 2.19
N ALA A 31 -14.27 -6.07 2.55
CA ALA A 31 -13.81 -4.68 2.44
C ALA A 31 -12.58 -4.40 3.33
N LYS A 32 -12.56 -4.95 4.55
CA LYS A 32 -11.41 -4.84 5.46
C LYS A 32 -10.20 -5.61 4.95
N ALA A 33 -10.41 -6.82 4.41
CA ALA A 33 -9.34 -7.62 3.83
C ALA A 33 -8.71 -6.93 2.62
N ALA A 34 -9.51 -6.39 1.71
CA ALA A 34 -9.04 -5.62 0.56
C ALA A 34 -8.25 -4.38 1.00
N THR A 35 -8.76 -3.65 2.00
CA THR A 35 -8.09 -2.45 2.54
C THR A 35 -6.76 -2.79 3.21
N LEU A 36 -6.70 -3.89 3.97
CA LEU A 36 -5.47 -4.37 4.61
C LEU A 36 -4.46 -4.85 3.57
N GLN A 37 -4.92 -5.57 2.54
CA GLN A 37 -4.07 -6.03 1.44
C GLN A 37 -3.44 -4.86 0.69
N GLN A 38 -4.23 -3.81 0.40
CA GLN A 38 -3.73 -2.61 -0.24
C GLN A 38 -2.67 -1.90 0.62
N GLN A 39 -2.89 -1.79 1.94
CA GLN A 39 -1.88 -1.21 2.85
C GLN A 39 -0.58 -2.02 2.89
N ILE A 40 -0.67 -3.35 2.81
CA ILE A 40 0.51 -4.22 2.76
C ILE A 40 1.30 -3.98 1.46
N GLU A 41 0.62 -3.91 0.32
CA GLU A 41 1.25 -3.66 -0.98
C GLU A 41 1.90 -2.27 -1.06
N ASP A 42 1.22 -1.24 -0.55
CA ASP A 42 1.76 0.11 -0.48
C ASP A 42 3.01 0.15 0.41
N GLU A 43 3.00 -0.49 1.58
CA GLU A 43 4.15 -0.49 2.49
C GLU A 43 5.33 -1.32 1.95
N GLN A 44 5.04 -2.43 1.24
CA GLN A 44 6.07 -3.19 0.53
C GLN A 44 6.71 -2.35 -0.57
N THR A 45 5.92 -1.64 -1.38
CA THR A 45 6.42 -0.74 -2.42
C THR A 45 7.29 0.36 -1.84
N ARG A 46 6.84 1.00 -0.75
CA ARG A 46 7.64 2.01 -0.03
C ARG A 46 8.96 1.45 0.49
N THR A 47 8.95 0.21 0.98
CA THR A 47 10.17 -0.45 1.46
C THR A 47 11.16 -0.68 0.32
N GLU A 48 10.70 -1.11 -0.86
CA GLU A 48 11.55 -1.27 -2.04
C GLU A 48 12.13 0.06 -2.54
N GLU A 49 11.32 1.12 -2.54
CA GLU A 49 11.78 2.47 -2.91
C GLU A 49 12.85 2.99 -1.95
N ILE A 50 12.67 2.79 -0.65
CA ILE A 50 13.65 3.15 0.38
C ILE A 50 14.95 2.35 0.18
N ASP A 51 14.88 1.05 -0.12
CA ASP A 51 16.07 0.23 -0.37
C ASP A 51 16.82 0.69 -1.63
N LYS A 52 16.10 1.04 -2.71
CA LYS A 52 16.70 1.63 -3.91
C LYS A 52 17.37 2.96 -3.62
N LEU A 53 16.70 3.85 -2.87
CA LEU A 53 17.25 5.15 -2.49
C LEU A 53 18.50 4.98 -1.63
N LYS A 54 18.47 4.06 -0.67
CA LYS A 54 19.62 3.75 0.19
C LYS A 54 20.81 3.28 -0.64
N LYS A 55 20.58 2.36 -1.58
CA LYS A 55 21.62 1.91 -2.53
C LYS A 55 22.17 3.05 -3.36
N TYR A 56 21.31 3.95 -3.86
CA TYR A 56 21.73 5.14 -4.60
C TYR A 56 22.61 6.06 -3.75
N MET A 57 22.23 6.32 -2.49
CA MET A 57 23.01 7.14 -1.58
C MET A 57 24.37 6.54 -1.21
N GLU A 58 24.49 5.21 -1.25
CA GLU A 58 25.77 4.49 -1.05
C GLU A 58 26.67 4.53 -2.29
N THR A 59 26.18 5.01 -3.44
CA THR A 59 27.01 5.13 -4.65
C THR A 59 27.94 6.33 -4.60
N ASP A 60 29.10 6.19 -5.25
CA ASP A 60 30.04 7.29 -5.45
C ASP A 60 29.42 8.45 -6.24
N GLU A 61 28.40 8.20 -7.07
CA GLU A 61 27.66 9.21 -7.83
C GLU A 61 26.95 10.21 -6.90
N TYR A 62 26.24 9.71 -5.89
CA TYR A 62 25.62 10.58 -4.89
C TYR A 62 26.66 11.36 -4.08
N ALA A 63 27.77 10.74 -3.71
CA ALA A 63 28.86 11.41 -3.00
C ALA A 63 29.50 12.52 -3.85
N GLU A 64 29.67 12.29 -5.15
CA GLU A 64 30.17 13.27 -6.11
C GLU A 64 29.21 14.43 -6.33
N GLU A 65 27.90 14.16 -6.48
CA GLU A 65 26.87 15.20 -6.57
C GLU A 65 26.85 16.08 -5.32
N VAL A 66 26.87 15.46 -4.13
CA VAL A 66 26.90 16.20 -2.86
C VAL A 66 28.20 16.98 -2.70
N ALA A 67 29.36 16.41 -3.05
CA ALA A 67 30.64 17.10 -3.01
C ALA A 67 30.68 18.29 -3.98
N ARG A 68 30.09 18.16 -5.16
CA ARG A 68 29.97 19.24 -6.14
C ARG A 68 29.04 20.34 -5.65
N GLU A 69 27.87 19.98 -5.13
CA GLU A 69 26.85 20.95 -4.69
C GLU A 69 27.25 21.66 -3.40
N LYS A 70 27.73 20.91 -2.39
CA LYS A 70 28.03 21.44 -1.05
C LYS A 70 29.44 21.99 -0.91
N LEU A 71 30.43 21.32 -1.49
CA LEU A 71 31.85 21.66 -1.32
C LEU A 71 32.42 22.35 -2.57
N GLY A 72 31.66 22.42 -3.67
CA GLY A 72 32.15 22.98 -4.94
C GLY A 72 33.27 22.16 -5.55
N LEU A 73 33.45 20.91 -5.12
CA LEU A 73 34.51 20.03 -5.57
C LEU A 73 34.16 19.50 -6.97
N VAL A 74 35.14 19.53 -7.86
CA VAL A 74 35.03 18.98 -9.21
C VAL A 74 36.19 18.06 -9.48
N LYS A 75 36.00 17.10 -10.39
CA LYS A 75 37.08 16.16 -10.73
C LYS A 75 38.23 16.93 -11.37
N ASP A 76 39.46 16.45 -11.15
CA ASP A 76 40.69 17.11 -11.63
C ASP A 76 40.71 17.36 -13.16
N ASN A 77 39.89 16.62 -13.93
CA ASN A 77 39.78 16.74 -15.39
C ASN A 77 38.51 17.49 -15.86
N GLU A 78 37.79 18.19 -14.99
CA GLU A 78 36.48 18.79 -15.30
C GLU A 78 36.53 20.32 -15.35
N THR A 79 36.12 20.92 -16.47
CA THR A 79 36.10 22.39 -16.64
C THR A 79 34.72 22.94 -16.29
N VAL A 80 34.62 23.70 -15.20
CA VAL A 80 33.36 24.32 -14.75
C VAL A 80 33.14 25.67 -15.43
N PHE A 81 32.16 25.75 -16.32
CA PHE A 81 31.69 27.03 -16.86
C PHE A 81 30.68 27.68 -15.91
N LYS A 82 31.10 28.71 -15.17
CA LYS A 82 30.17 29.61 -14.47
C LYS A 82 29.79 30.75 -15.42
N LYS A 83 28.50 30.94 -15.68
CA LYS A 83 27.98 32.09 -16.45
C LYS A 83 28.33 33.36 -15.68
N GLN A 84 29.07 34.28 -16.31
CA GLN A 84 29.24 35.63 -15.77
C GLN A 84 27.88 36.32 -15.71
N GLN A 85 27.44 36.69 -14.51
CA GLN A 85 26.44 37.72 -14.28
C GLN A 85 27.15 39.03 -13.98
#